data_AF-A0A0M8MSL6-F1
#
_entry.id   AF-A0A0M8MSL6-F1
#
_cell.length_a   1.000
_cell.length_b   1.000
_cell.length_c   1.000
_cell.angle_alpha   90.00
_cell.angle_beta   90.00
_cell.angle_gamma   90.00
#
_symmetry.space_group_name_H-M   'P 1'
#
loop_
_entity.id
_entity.type
_entity.pdbx_description
1 polymer ?
#
loop_
_entity_poly.entity_id
_entity_poly.type
_entity_poly.pdbx_seq_one_letter_code
_entity_poly.pdbx_strand_id
1 'polypeptide(L)'
;MRPLLPFPFPISIGIDICQIHRIYKIISSPTAARFVDRILTKDEQAWNGPRLRALVQQDVQQDVSKSTAVKTDADASLEGPGRNRRRNPEMWAAAAFLAGR
;
A
#
# COMPACT_ATOMS: atom_id res chain seq x y z
N MET A 1 -5.26 47.99 -0.41
CA MET A 1 -5.51 46.63 0.13
C MET A 1 -4.62 46.42 1.35
N ARG A 2 -5.14 45.90 2.47
CA ARG A 2 -4.27 45.53 3.60
C ARG A 2 -3.45 44.30 3.21
N PRO A 3 -2.13 44.29 3.43
CA PRO A 3 -1.32 43.10 3.19
C PRO A 3 -1.74 41.97 4.12
N LEU A 4 -1.76 40.74 3.62
CA LEU A 4 -1.99 39.55 4.44
C LEU A 4 -0.85 39.44 5.46
N LEU A 5 -1.21 39.35 6.74
CA LEU A 5 -0.25 39.11 7.82
C LEU A 5 0.27 37.67 7.71
N PRO A 6 1.59 37.45 7.89
CA PRO A 6 2.14 36.11 7.89
C PRO A 6 1.51 35.27 9.01
N PHE A 7 1.38 33.97 8.76
CA PHE A 7 0.79 33.04 9.72
C PHE A 7 1.60 33.06 11.04
N PRO A 8 0.94 33.16 12.21
CA PRO A 8 1.60 33.51 13.47
C PRO A 8 2.54 32.45 14.05
N PHE A 9 2.59 31.24 13.46
CA PHE A 9 3.50 30.16 13.87
C PHE A 9 4.24 29.62 12.65
N PRO A 10 5.51 29.20 12.74
CA PRO A 10 6.23 28.61 11.61
C PRO A 10 5.77 27.16 11.36
N ILE A 11 4.53 26.96 10.91
CA ILE A 11 4.02 25.65 10.50
C ILE A 11 4.43 25.41 9.05
N SER A 12 5.29 24.41 8.85
CA SER A 12 5.71 23.99 7.51
C SER A 12 4.71 23.00 6.92
N ILE A 13 4.37 23.17 5.65
CA ILE A 13 3.50 22.25 4.91
C ILE A 13 4.39 21.23 4.19
N GLY A 14 4.17 19.95 4.47
CA GLY A 14 4.76 18.84 3.71
C GLY A 14 3.81 18.38 2.61
N ILE A 15 4.33 18.15 1.41
CA ILE A 15 3.58 17.56 0.29
C ILE A 15 4.25 16.23 -0.05
N ASP A 16 3.45 15.18 -0.24
CA ASP A 16 3.92 13.87 -0.67
C ASP A 16 3.14 13.35 -1.87
N ILE A 17 3.81 12.56 -2.71
CA ILE A 17 3.23 11.90 -3.88
C ILE A 17 3.50 10.40 -3.83
N CYS A 18 2.47 9.66 -3.46
CA CYS A 18 2.49 8.20 -3.41
C CYS A 18 1.92 7.57 -4.69
N GLN A 19 2.65 6.62 -5.29
CA GLN A 19 2.17 5.83 -6.41
C GLN A 19 1.49 4.54 -5.93
N ILE A 20 0.19 4.38 -6.21
CA ILE A 20 -0.59 3.18 -5.83
C ILE A 20 0.07 1.89 -6.31
N HIS A 21 0.60 1.87 -7.53
CA HIS A 21 1.28 0.70 -8.09
C HIS A 21 2.52 0.28 -7.30
N ARG A 22 3.27 1.24 -6.74
CA ARG A 22 4.42 0.95 -5.88
C ARG A 22 3.96 0.27 -4.59
N ILE A 23 2.90 0.78 -3.97
CA ILE A 23 2.34 0.19 -2.76
C ILE A 23 1.80 -1.21 -3.05
N TYR A 24 1.07 -1.37 -4.16
CA TYR A 24 0.59 -2.66 -4.64
C TYR A 24 1.73 -3.69 -4.73
N LYS A 25 2.86 -3.36 -5.39
CA LYS A 25 4.02 -4.25 -5.46
C LYS A 25 4.59 -4.64 -4.08
N ILE A 26 4.62 -3.70 -3.13
CA ILE A 26 5.10 -3.99 -1.77
C ILE A 26 4.16 -4.93 -1.05
N ILE A 27 2.85 -4.67 -1.09
CA ILE A 27 1.85 -5.48 -0.39
C ILE A 27 1.58 -6.82 -1.08
N SER A 28 1.92 -6.98 -2.35
CA SER A 28 1.93 -8.28 -3.04
C SER A 28 3.16 -9.13 -2.73
N SER A 29 4.15 -8.58 -2.00
CA SER A 29 5.39 -9.26 -1.67
C SER A 29 5.30 -9.93 -0.28
N PRO A 30 6.21 -10.88 0.05
CA PRO A 30 6.29 -11.49 1.38
C PRO A 30 6.59 -10.50 2.52
N THR A 31 6.91 -9.24 2.20
CA THR A 31 7.19 -8.18 3.19
C THR A 31 5.96 -7.35 3.55
N ALA A 32 4.78 -7.71 3.03
CA ALA A 32 3.54 -6.97 3.21
C ALA A 32 3.19 -6.71 4.68
N ALA A 33 3.19 -7.74 5.53
CA ALA A 33 2.87 -7.60 6.96
C ALA A 33 3.81 -6.59 7.65
N ARG A 34 5.12 -6.73 7.42
CA ARG A 34 6.13 -5.78 7.94
C ARG A 34 5.94 -4.36 7.45
N PHE A 35 5.54 -4.19 6.18
CA PHE A 35 5.29 -2.88 5.62
C PHE A 35 4.10 -2.21 6.30
N VAL A 36 2.99 -2.93 6.47
CA VAL A 36 1.78 -2.44 7.13
C VAL A 36 2.06 -2.08 8.59
N ASP A 37 2.73 -2.96 9.33
CA ASP A 37 3.09 -2.73 10.74
C ASP A 37 4.00 -1.52 10.94
N ARG A 38 4.78 -1.16 9.92
CA ARG A 38 5.67 0.00 9.98
C ARG A 38 4.94 1.31 9.76
N ILE A 39 3.85 1.32 8.99
CA ILE A 39 3.19 2.56 8.55
C ILE A 39 1.86 2.81 9.27
N LEU A 40 1.16 1.75 9.68
CA LEU A 40 -0.13 1.86 10.39
C LEU A 40 0.05 1.51 11.85
N THR A 41 -0.52 2.33 12.72
CA THR A 41 -0.67 2.02 14.15
C THR A 41 -1.67 0.88 14.35
N LYS A 42 -1.62 0.22 15.51
CA LYS A 42 -2.55 -0.88 15.84
C LYS A 42 -4.02 -0.43 15.82
N ASP A 43 -4.29 0.81 16.23
CA ASP A 43 -5.65 1.36 16.22
C ASP A 43 -6.14 1.60 14.78
N GLU A 44 -5.28 2.14 13.91
CA GLU A 44 -5.60 2.31 12.49
C GLU A 44 -5.82 0.97 11.79
N GLN A 45 -5.05 -0.05 12.13
CA GLN A 45 -5.26 -1.41 11.63
C GLN A 45 -6.60 -1.99 12.09
N ALA A 46 -6.96 -1.81 13.37
CA ALA A 46 -8.22 -2.30 13.92
C ALA A 46 -9.44 -1.61 13.26
N TRP A 47 -9.37 -0.29 13.08
CA TRP A 47 -10.45 0.47 12.45
C TRP A 47 -10.61 0.16 10.96
N ASN A 48 -9.50 -0.11 10.26
CA ASN A 48 -9.50 -0.36 8.81
C ASN A 48 -9.44 -1.84 8.44
N GLY A 49 -9.64 -2.74 9.41
CA GLY A 49 -9.63 -4.19 9.23
C GLY A 49 -10.32 -4.68 7.95
N PRO A 50 -11.54 -4.22 7.61
CA PRO A 50 -12.23 -4.64 6.38
C PRO A 50 -11.47 -4.36 5.08
N ARG A 51 -10.72 -3.24 5.00
CA ARG A 51 -9.94 -2.85 3.80
C ARG A 51 -8.57 -3.52 3.76
N LEU A 52 -8.05 -3.96 4.90
CA LEU A 52 -6.76 -4.63 5.03
C LEU A 52 -6.87 -6.17 4.99
N ARG A 53 -8.10 -6.73 4.99
CA ARG A 53 -8.36 -8.19 4.93
C ARG A 53 -7.68 -8.90 3.77
N ALA A 54 -7.56 -8.24 2.62
CA ALA A 54 -6.88 -8.80 1.44
C ALA A 54 -5.40 -9.12 1.67
N LEU A 55 -4.77 -8.48 2.67
CA LEU A 55 -3.37 -8.71 3.04
C LEU A 55 -3.22 -9.95 3.92
N VAL A 56 -4.15 -10.13 4.87
CA VAL A 56 -4.13 -11.24 5.83
C VAL A 56 -4.33 -12.60 5.13
N GLN A 57 -5.10 -12.65 4.04
CA GLN A 57 -5.34 -13.89 3.31
C GLN A 57 -4.11 -14.41 2.56
N GLN A 58 -3.15 -13.56 2.22
CA GLN A 58 -1.92 -13.97 1.54
C GLN A 58 -0.93 -14.67 2.46
N ASP A 59 -0.82 -14.25 3.72
CA ASP A 59 0.07 -14.89 4.69
C ASP A 59 -0.31 -16.37 4.88
N VAL A 60 -1.62 -16.67 4.87
CA VAL A 60 -2.14 -18.04 5.01
C VAL A 60 -1.85 -18.90 3.76
N GLN A 61 -1.87 -18.32 2.55
CA GLN A 61 -1.61 -19.06 1.30
C GLN A 61 -0.12 -19.24 0.99
N GLN A 62 0.75 -18.33 1.44
CA GLN A 62 2.20 -18.42 1.23
C GLN A 62 2.87 -19.46 2.12
N ASP A 63 2.36 -19.71 3.33
CA ASP A 63 2.89 -20.77 4.20
C ASP A 63 2.63 -22.18 3.64
N VAL A 64 1.57 -22.37 2.85
CA VAL A 64 1.27 -23.66 2.20
C VAL A 64 2.11 -23.89 0.94
N SER A 65 2.57 -22.82 0.27
CA SER A 65 3.20 -22.91 -1.07
C SER A 65 4.74 -22.82 -1.05
N LYS A 66 5.37 -22.75 0.13
CA LYS A 66 6.81 -22.48 0.28
C LYS A 66 7.75 -23.64 -0.10
N SER A 67 7.26 -24.69 -0.76
CA SER A 67 8.09 -25.83 -1.17
C SER A 67 8.61 -25.77 -2.61
N THR A 68 8.04 -24.97 -3.52
CA THR A 68 8.48 -24.95 -4.92
C THR A 68 8.18 -23.63 -5.64
N ALA A 69 9.07 -22.64 -5.55
CA ALA A 69 9.02 -21.52 -6.49
C ALA A 69 10.41 -20.91 -6.74
N VAL A 70 10.98 -21.32 -7.88
CA VAL A 70 12.14 -20.70 -8.52
C VAL A 70 11.80 -19.26 -8.90
N LYS A 71 12.68 -18.32 -8.54
CA LYS A 71 12.59 -16.90 -8.91
C LYS A 71 12.74 -16.75 -10.42
N THR A 72 11.72 -16.23 -11.09
CA THR A 72 11.84 -15.72 -12.47
C THR A 72 11.64 -14.21 -12.43
N ASP A 73 12.76 -13.50 -12.37
CA ASP A 73 12.85 -12.04 -12.41
C ASP A 73 12.75 -11.55 -13.87
N ALA A 74 11.62 -11.77 -14.54
CA ALA A 74 11.50 -11.39 -15.96
C ALA A 74 10.06 -11.17 -16.46
N ASP A 75 9.20 -10.39 -15.76
CA ASP A 75 8.04 -9.74 -16.44
C ASP A 75 7.33 -8.61 -15.65
N ALA A 76 7.89 -8.08 -14.56
CA ALA A 76 7.15 -7.14 -13.70
C ALA A 76 7.17 -5.66 -14.18
N SER A 77 7.70 -5.40 -15.37
CA SER A 77 7.96 -4.05 -15.89
C SER A 77 6.92 -3.55 -16.92
N LEU A 78 5.97 -4.38 -17.34
CA LEU A 78 4.96 -4.02 -18.36
C LEU A 78 3.49 -4.11 -17.88
N GLU A 79 3.23 -4.47 -16.62
CA GLU A 79 1.85 -4.54 -16.11
C GLU A 79 1.31 -3.15 -15.75
N GLY A 80 0.65 -2.50 -16.70
CA GLY A 80 0.02 -1.19 -16.49
C GLY A 80 -1.01 -1.19 -15.34
N PRO A 81 -1.28 -0.03 -14.71
CA PRO A 81 -2.13 0.09 -13.52
C PRO A 81 -3.56 -0.46 -13.71
N GLY A 82 -4.08 -0.43 -14.95
CA GLY A 82 -5.40 -0.98 -15.27
C GLY A 82 -5.49 -2.51 -15.19
N ARG A 83 -4.40 -3.26 -15.40
CA ARG A 83 -4.41 -4.74 -15.32
C ARG A 83 -4.42 -5.23 -13.88
N ASN A 84 -3.58 -4.65 -13.02
CA ASN A 84 -3.49 -5.02 -11.61
C ASN A 84 -4.82 -4.84 -10.87
N ARG A 85 -5.50 -3.71 -11.13
CA ARG A 85 -6.84 -3.43 -10.58
C ARG A 85 -7.90 -4.46 -10.99
N ARG A 86 -7.81 -5.01 -12.21
CA ARG A 86 -8.75 -6.03 -12.70
C ARG A 86 -8.43 -7.42 -12.14
N ARG A 87 -7.15 -7.73 -12.00
CA ARG A 87 -6.67 -9.04 -11.55
C ARG A 87 -6.93 -9.27 -10.07
N ASN A 88 -6.69 -8.26 -9.24
CA ASN A 88 -6.92 -8.33 -7.80
C ASN A 88 -7.49 -7.01 -7.27
N PRO A 89 -8.82 -6.81 -7.38
CA PRO A 89 -9.45 -5.53 -7.04
C PRO A 89 -9.37 -5.20 -5.55
N GLU A 90 -9.43 -6.21 -4.68
CA GLU A 90 -9.35 -6.01 -3.22
C GLU A 90 -7.95 -5.55 -2.80
N MET A 91 -6.91 -6.19 -3.34
CA MET A 91 -5.53 -5.79 -3.07
C MET A 91 -5.21 -4.41 -3.66
N TRP A 92 -5.76 -4.08 -4.84
CA TRP A 92 -5.65 -2.74 -5.39
C TRP A 92 -6.36 -1.69 -4.52
N ALA A 93 -7.52 -2.02 -3.96
CA ALA A 93 -8.23 -1.15 -3.03
C ALA A 93 -7.43 -0.93 -1.75
N ALA A 94 -6.79 -1.97 -1.21
CA ALA A 94 -5.88 -1.86 -0.08
C ALA A 94 -4.67 -0.97 -0.40
N ALA A 95 -4.05 -1.13 -1.59
CA ALA A 95 -2.95 -0.27 -2.03
C ALA A 95 -3.37 1.19 -2.20
N ALA A 96 -4.56 1.44 -2.74
CA ALA A 96 -5.11 2.78 -2.90
C ALA A 96 -5.32 3.45 -1.53
N PHE A 97 -5.91 2.73 -0.59
CA PHE A 97 -6.10 3.19 0.78
C PHE A 97 -4.77 3.56 1.45
N LEU A 98 -3.76 2.69 1.37
CA LEU A 98 -2.43 2.96 1.92
C LEU A 98 -1.70 4.13 1.23
N ALA A 99 -2.08 4.47 0.00
CA ALA A 99 -1.60 5.66 -0.71
C ALA A 99 -2.46 6.91 -0.43
N GLY A 100 -3.41 6.83 0.50
CA GLY A 100 -4.28 7.95 0.90
C GLY A 100 -5.46 8.20 -0.06
N ARG A 101 -5.96 7.17 -0.76
CA ARG A 101 -7.07 7.26 -1.72
C ARG A 101 -8.28 6.41 -1.32
#